data_AF-A0A1J5QTM3-F1
#
_entry.id   AF-A0A1J5QTM3-F1
#
_cell.length_a   1.000
_cell.length_b   1.000
_cell.length_c   1.000
_cell.angle_alpha   90.00
_cell.angle_beta   90.00
_cell.angle_gamma   90.00
#
_symmetry.space_group_name_H-M   'P 1'
#
loop_
_entity.id
_entity.type
_entity.pdbx_description
1 polymer ?
#
loop_
_entity_poly.entity_id
_entity_poly.type
_entity_poly.pdbx_seq_one_letter_code
_entity_poly.pdbx_strand_id
1 'polypeptide(L)' 'MDLFYDSTDALDRFKEYGVLGLEMETSALYSLALKHHRRALSILTVSDQILTGEKLSSKEREQSLGEMAELALATAIAD' A
#
# COMPACT_ATOMS: atom_id res chain seq x y z
N MET A 1 1.02 -2.61 -12.57
CA MET A 1 2.42 -3.00 -12.79
C MET A 1 2.66 -4.12 -11.82
N ASP A 2 3.00 -5.29 -12.31
CA ASP A 2 2.99 -6.51 -11.49
C ASP A 2 4.42 -6.92 -11.09
N LEU A 3 5.41 -6.13 -11.52
CA LEU A 3 6.82 -6.40 -11.32
C LEU A 3 7.30 -5.74 -10.03
N PHE A 4 7.61 -6.56 -9.01
CA PHE A 4 8.30 -6.08 -7.82
C PHE A 4 9.73 -5.62 -8.14
N TYR A 5 10.41 -6.36 -9.02
CA TYR A 5 11.71 -6.01 -9.57
C TYR A 5 11.53 -5.48 -10.98
N ASP A 6 11.65 -4.17 -11.15
CA ASP A 6 11.53 -3.51 -12.44
C ASP A 6 12.86 -2.90 -12.88
N SER A 7 13.12 -3.01 -14.18
CA SER A 7 14.32 -2.47 -14.85
C SER A 7 14.00 -1.25 -15.72
N THR A 8 12.73 -0.81 -15.75
CA THR A 8 12.30 0.39 -16.48
C THR A 8 12.41 1.66 -15.63
N ASP A 9 12.05 2.80 -16.23
CA ASP A 9 11.99 4.14 -15.61
C ASP A 9 10.63 4.43 -14.93
N ALA A 10 9.80 3.41 -14.69
CA ALA A 10 8.45 3.60 -14.16
C ALA A 10 8.43 4.33 -12.81
N LEU A 11 9.40 4.07 -11.93
CA LEU A 11 9.51 4.71 -10.62
C LEU A 11 9.67 6.24 -10.73
N ASP A 12 10.49 6.70 -11.67
CA ASP A 12 10.73 8.14 -11.88
C ASP A 12 9.44 8.82 -12.35
N ARG A 13 8.71 8.19 -13.28
CA ARG A 13 7.41 8.69 -13.75
C ARG A 13 6.38 8.73 -12.63
N PHE A 14 6.29 7.70 -11.79
CA PHE A 14 5.35 7.68 -10.65
C PHE A 14 5.62 8.81 -9.66
N LYS A 15 6.91 9.11 -9.41
CA LYS A 15 7.31 10.24 -8.57
C LYS A 15 6.86 11.58 -9.18
N GLU A 16 7.05 11.78 -10.48
CA GLU A 16 6.60 13.00 -11.17
C GLU A 16 5.08 13.20 -11.10
N TYR A 17 4.31 12.11 -11.11
CA TYR A 17 2.85 12.15 -10.96
C TYR A 17 2.36 12.21 -9.50
N GLY A 18 3.25 12.23 -8.51
CA GLY A 18 2.89 12.34 -7.10
C GLY A 18 2.34 11.05 -6.48
N VAL A 19 2.69 9.89 -7.03
CA VAL A 19 2.35 8.59 -6.42
C VAL A 19 3.10 8.45 -5.08
N LEU A 20 2.37 8.10 -4.03
CA LEU A 20 2.89 8.09 -2.65
C LEU A 20 3.66 6.82 -2.28
N GLY A 21 3.33 5.69 -2.90
CA GLY A 21 3.91 4.39 -2.59
C GLY A 21 3.50 3.34 -3.61
N LEU A 22 4.21 2.21 -3.61
CA LEU A 22 3.96 1.08 -4.48
C LEU A 22 3.51 -0.12 -3.65
N GLU A 23 2.49 -0.82 -4.15
CA GLU A 23 1.90 -2.05 -3.59
C GLU A 23 1.36 -2.90 -4.77
N MET A 24 0.83 -4.09 -4.52
CA MET A 24 0.54 -5.06 -5.60
C MET A 24 -0.91 -5.56 -5.65
N GLU A 25 -1.84 -4.99 -4.86
CA GLU A 25 -3.17 -5.58 -4.65
C GLU A 25 -4.34 -4.61 -4.87
N THR A 26 -4.18 -3.32 -4.58
CA THR A 26 -5.26 -2.34 -4.44
C THR A 26 -6.03 -2.14 -5.74
N SER A 27 -5.34 -2.14 -6.89
CA SER A 27 -5.98 -2.03 -8.20
C SER A 27 -7.02 -3.14 -8.43
N ALA A 28 -6.67 -4.39 -8.11
CA ALA A 28 -7.57 -5.53 -8.26
C ALA A 28 -8.72 -5.48 -7.24
N LEU A 29 -8.41 -5.16 -5.97
CA LEU A 29 -9.40 -5.03 -4.91
C LEU A 29 -10.48 -4.01 -5.27
N TYR A 30 -10.08 -2.80 -5.68
CA TYR A 30 -11.01 -1.72 -6.00
C TYR A 30 -11.81 -2.01 -7.28
N SER A 31 -11.16 -2.57 -8.30
CA SER A 31 -11.83 -2.95 -9.55
C SER A 31 -12.92 -3.99 -9.32
N LEU A 32 -12.65 -5.01 -8.51
CA LEU A 32 -13.62 -6.06 -8.18
C LEU A 32 -14.74 -5.54 -7.26
N ALA A 33 -14.40 -4.70 -6.27
CA ALA A 33 -15.39 -4.09 -5.41
C ALA A 33 -16.38 -3.24 -6.21
N LEU A 34 -15.89 -2.40 -7.14
CA LEU A 34 -16.72 -1.60 -8.03
C LEU A 34 -17.60 -2.50 -8.92
N LYS A 35 -17.02 -3.52 -9.56
CA LYS A 35 -17.74 -4.48 -10.42
C LYS A 35 -18.90 -5.17 -9.70
N HIS A 36 -18.73 -5.47 -8.41
CA HIS A 36 -19.71 -6.20 -7.61
C HIS A 36 -20.53 -5.30 -6.67
N HIS A 37 -20.47 -3.98 -6.85
CA HIS A 37 -21.17 -2.98 -6.04
C HIS A 37 -20.94 -3.14 -4.52
N ARG A 38 -19.68 -3.37 -4.15
CA ARG A 38 -19.22 -3.50 -2.76
C ARG A 38 -18.34 -2.30 -2.38
N ARG A 39 -18.22 -2.06 -1.08
CA ARG A 39 -17.27 -1.09 -0.51
C ARG A 39 -15.92 -1.77 -0.31
N ALA A 40 -14.83 -1.08 -0.62
CA ALA A 40 -13.47 -1.53 -0.35
C ALA A 40 -12.57 -0.34 0.01
N LEU A 41 -11.54 -0.61 0.80
CA LEU A 41 -10.53 0.35 1.23
C LEU A 41 -9.20 -0.40 1.42
N SER A 42 -8.10 0.20 0.96
CA SER A 42 -6.74 -0.22 1.28
C SER A 42 -6.13 0.76 2.30
N ILE A 43 -5.61 0.22 3.40
CA ILE A 43 -4.82 0.95 4.40
C ILE A 43 -3.42 0.34 4.39
N LEU A 44 -2.39 1.17 4.22
CA LEU A 44 -1.03 0.72 3.95
C LEU A 44 -0.05 1.35 4.93
N THR A 45 0.87 0.55 5.47
CA THR A 45 2.02 1.02 6.24
C THR A 45 3.27 0.98 5.36
N VAL A 46 4.05 2.05 5.34
CA VAL A 46 5.31 2.10 4.59
C VAL A 46 6.35 1.21 5.25
N SER A 47 6.78 0.14 4.55
CA SER A 47 7.80 -0.80 5.04
C SER A 47 9.24 -0.45 4.66
N ASP A 48 9.39 0.28 3.55
CA ASP A 48 10.67 0.60 2.94
C ASP A 48 10.56 1.82 2.03
N GLN A 49 11.69 2.50 1.88
CA GLN A 49 11.88 3.65 1.00
C GLN A 49 12.72 3.20 -0.20
N ILE A 50 12.04 3.00 -1.34
CA ILE A 50 12.65 2.45 -2.56
C ILE A 50 13.82 3.32 -3.06
N LEU A 51 13.72 4.65 -2.91
CA LEU A 51 14.73 5.60 -3.40
C LEU A 51 15.99 5.66 -2.52
N THR A 52 15.85 5.56 -1.20
CA THR A 52 16.97 5.63 -0.26
C THR A 52 17.53 4.25 0.09
N GLY A 53 16.76 3.19 -0.16
CA GLY A 53 17.08 1.82 0.23
C GLY A 53 16.84 1.53 1.72
N GLU A 54 16.32 2.50 2.48
CA GLU A 54 15.99 2.30 3.90
C GLU A 54 14.84 1.31 4.05
N LYS A 55 14.97 0.40 5.01
CA LYS A 55 13.97 -0.64 5.29
C LYS A 55 13.77 -0.70 6.79
N LEU A 56 12.52 -0.87 7.20
CA LEU A 56 12.24 -1.15 8.60
C LEU A 56 12.94 -2.44 9.05
N SER A 57 13.46 -2.44 10.26
CA SER A 57 13.86 -3.66 10.96
C SER A 57 12.65 -4.54 11.23
N SER A 58 12.88 -5.82 11.54
CA SER A 58 11.78 -6.75 11.88
C SER A 58 10.97 -6.28 13.08
N LYS A 59 11.61 -5.63 14.06
CA LYS A 59 10.95 -5.09 15.26
C LYS A 59 10.07 -3.89 14.92
N GLU A 60 10.57 -2.96 14.10
CA GLU A 60 9.79 -1.78 13.68
C GLU A 60 8.59 -2.18 12.81
N ARG A 61 8.74 -3.22 11.96
CA ARG A 61 7.61 -3.80 11.22
C ARG A 61 6.54 -4.37 12.14
N GLU A 62 6.93 -5.16 13.14
CA GLU A 62 5.97 -5.71 14.11
C GLU A 62 5.18 -4.61 14.83
N GLN A 63 5.87 -3.55 15.28
CA GLN A 63 5.25 -2.47 16.05
C GLN A 63 4.36 -1.56 15.20
N SER A 64 4.72 -1.31 13.94
CA SER A 64 3.97 -0.40 13.04
C SER A 64 2.71 -1.01 12.42
N LEU A 65 2.61 -2.35 12.38
CA LEU A 65 1.44 -3.03 11.84
C LEU A 65 0.24 -2.99 12.80
N GLY A 66 0.49 -2.86 14.11
CA GLY A 66 -0.57 -2.83 15.13
C GLY A 66 -1.52 -1.64 14.95
N GLU A 67 -0.97 -0.43 14.84
CA GLU A 67 -1.76 0.80 14.66
C GLU A 67 -2.60 0.77 13.38
N MET A 68 -2.03 0.26 12.29
CA MET A 68 -2.75 0.07 11.02
C MET A 68 -3.92 -0.90 11.17
N ALA A 69 -3.71 -2.03 11.87
CA ALA A 69 -4.76 -3.02 12.09
C ALA A 69 -5.89 -2.47 12.98
N GLU A 70 -5.55 -1.75 14.05
CA GLU A 70 -6.53 -1.08 14.91
C GLU A 70 -7.35 -0.05 14.13
N LEU A 71 -6.70 0.79 13.31
CA LEU A 71 -7.38 1.76 12.44
C LEU A 71 -8.30 1.06 11.43
N ALA A 72 -7.85 -0.04 10.82
CA ALA A 72 -8.64 -0.81 9.88
C ALA A 72 -9.89 -1.40 10.55
N LEU A 73 -9.75 -1.99 11.74
CA LEU A 73 -10.87 -2.53 12.51
C LEU A 73 -11.86 -1.43 12.90
N ALA A 74 -11.37 -0.30 13.42
CA ALA A 74 -12.21 0.84 13.79
C ALA A 74 -12.97 1.39 12.57
N THR A 75 -12.31 1.50 11.43
CA THR A 75 -12.93 1.95 10.17
C THR A 75 -13.98 0.96 9.66
N ALA A 76 -13.73 -0.34 9.79
CA ALA A 76 -14.63 -1.39 9.29
C ALA A 76 -15.96 -1.48 10.07
N ILE A 77 -15.96 -1.09 11.34
CA ILE A 77 -17.15 -1.13 12.22
C ILE A 77 -17.77 0.25 12.48
N ALA A 78 -17.18 1.33 11.95
CA ALA A 78 -17.74 2.67 12.06
C ALA A 78 -19.03 2.78 11.23
N ASP A 79 -20.08 3.34 11.82
CA ASP A 79 -21.40 3.56 11.21
C ASP A 79 -21.36 4.59 10.07
#